data_AF-A0AAN5CFK4-F1
#
_entry.id   AF-A0AAN5CFK4-F1
#
_cell.length_a   1.000
_cell.length_b   1.000
_cell.length_c   1.000
_cell.angle_alpha   90.00
_cell.angle_beta   90.00
_cell.angle_gamma   90.00
#
_symmetry.space_group_name_H-M   'P 1'
#
loop_
_entity.id
_entity.type
_entity.pdbx_description
1 polymer ?
#
loop_
_entity_poly.entity_id
_entity_poly.type
_entity_poly.pdbx_seq_one_letter_code
_entity_poly.pdbx_strand_id
1 'polypeptide(L)'
;DIEADVNFAIPDSSEDEKLSEGERVQREAEDQRRAVSTSIAMLGSCTICHADEVVEPTMCKGCKNIVGCYSCVSRWMRAASERQCPLCRERWPESLDGALIVRLV
;
A
#
# COMPACT_ATOMS: atom_id res chain seq x y z
N ASP A 1 -58.08 -0.06 35.20
CA ASP A 1 -56.65 -0.40 35.36
C ASP A 1 -55.92 0.08 34.11
N ILE A 2 -55.55 1.36 34.06
CA ILE A 2 -54.25 1.98 34.38
C ILE A 2 -53.13 1.55 33.42
N GLU A 3 -52.64 2.56 32.72
CA GLU A 3 -51.72 2.57 31.58
C GLU A 3 -50.33 2.03 31.93
N ALA A 4 -49.75 1.23 31.03
CA ALA A 4 -48.35 0.80 31.12
C ALA A 4 -47.44 1.86 30.49
N ASP A 5 -47.09 2.85 31.30
CA ASP A 5 -46.03 3.82 31.03
C ASP A 5 -44.68 3.12 31.29
N VAL A 6 -44.07 2.57 30.24
CA VAL A 6 -42.66 2.15 30.29
C VAL A 6 -41.87 3.19 29.52
N ASN A 7 -41.52 4.23 30.27
CA ASN A 7 -40.53 5.25 29.99
C ASN A 7 -39.24 4.59 29.44
N PHE A 8 -39.17 4.41 28.12
CA PHE A 8 -37.93 4.08 27.43
C PHE A 8 -37.11 5.37 27.41
N ALA A 9 -36.36 5.58 28.48
CA ALA A 9 -35.34 6.61 28.53
C ALA A 9 -34.36 6.34 27.39
N ILE A 10 -34.52 7.08 26.29
CA ILE A 10 -33.45 7.25 25.32
C ILE A 10 -32.35 7.99 26.08
N PRO A 11 -31.19 7.37 26.33
CA PRO A 11 -30.11 8.05 27.01
C PRO A 11 -29.73 9.28 26.16
N ASP A 12 -29.71 10.41 26.85
CA ASP A 12 -29.50 11.74 26.31
C ASP A 12 -28.22 11.78 25.46
N SER A 13 -28.43 12.25 24.24
CA SER A 13 -27.44 12.46 23.20
C SER A 13 -26.58 13.67 23.57
N SER A 14 -25.60 13.53 24.45
CA SER A 14 -24.65 14.63 24.71
C SER A 14 -23.30 14.21 25.32
N GLU A 15 -22.75 13.07 24.91
CA GLU A 15 -21.31 12.86 25.01
C GLU A 15 -20.76 12.83 23.59
N ASP A 16 -20.63 14.04 23.01
CA ASP A 16 -19.64 14.30 21.98
C ASP A 16 -18.27 13.91 22.58
N GLU A 17 -17.93 12.64 22.51
CA GLU A 17 -16.56 12.15 22.65
C GLU A 17 -15.78 12.86 21.54
N LYS A 18 -15.24 14.04 21.88
CA LYS A 18 -14.32 14.79 21.06
C LYS A 18 -13.08 13.91 20.91
N LEU A 19 -13.12 13.05 19.91
CA LEU A 19 -11.97 12.34 19.37
C LEU A 19 -10.82 13.34 19.34
N SER A 20 -9.80 13.07 20.14
CA SER A 20 -8.66 13.95 20.22
C SER A 20 -8.05 14.07 18.83
N GLU A 21 -7.44 15.22 18.53
CA GLU A 21 -6.82 15.45 17.22
C GLU A 21 -5.80 14.35 16.88
N GLY A 22 -5.12 13.79 17.89
CA GLY A 22 -4.23 12.64 17.74
C GLY A 22 -4.93 11.37 17.24
N GLU A 23 -6.12 11.06 17.75
CA GLU A 23 -6.89 9.88 17.34
C GLU A 23 -7.44 10.01 15.91
N ARG A 24 -7.80 11.23 15.48
CA ARG A 24 -8.22 11.51 14.10
C ARG A 24 -7.07 11.31 13.12
N VAL A 25 -5.91 11.90 13.40
CA VAL A 25 -4.69 11.75 12.59
C VAL A 25 -4.27 10.29 12.50
N GLN A 26 -4.37 9.53 13.60
CA GLN A 26 -4.01 8.12 13.62
C GLN A 26 -4.92 7.27 12.75
N ARG A 27 -6.25 7.50 12.80
CA ARG A 27 -7.21 6.82 11.91
C ARG A 27 -6.94 7.15 10.44
N GLU A 28 -6.73 8.42 10.11
CA GLU A 28 -6.44 8.84 8.73
C GLU A 28 -5.16 8.20 8.19
N ALA A 29 -4.10 8.13 8.99
CA ALA A 29 -2.85 7.46 8.61
C ALA A 29 -3.01 5.93 8.45
N GLU A 30 -3.91 5.31 9.22
CA GLU A 30 -4.22 3.88 9.08
C GLU A 30 -5.06 3.61 7.83
N ASP A 31 -6.09 4.42 7.58
CA ASP A 31 -6.92 4.35 6.37
C ASP A 31 -6.08 4.59 5.12
N GLN A 32 -5.17 5.57 5.15
CA GLN A 32 -4.24 5.81 4.07
C GLN A 32 -3.31 4.62 3.83
N ARG A 33 -2.76 4.04 4.90
CA ARG A 33 -1.94 2.81 4.80
C ARG A 33 -2.74 1.64 4.23
N ARG A 34 -3.99 1.47 4.65
CA ARG A 34 -4.88 0.42 4.17
C ARG A 34 -5.24 0.61 2.70
N ALA A 35 -5.52 1.84 2.26
CA ALA A 35 -5.80 2.16 0.87
C ALA A 35 -4.58 1.92 -0.03
N VAL A 36 -3.38 2.29 0.43
CA VAL A 36 -2.12 2.02 -0.27
C VAL A 36 -1.87 0.51 -0.36
N SER A 37 -2.00 -0.22 0.76
CA SER A 37 -1.85 -1.67 0.81
C SER A 37 -2.81 -2.39 -0.13
N THR A 38 -4.09 -2.00 -0.14
CA THR A 38 -5.12 -2.59 -1.02
C THR A 38 -4.79 -2.31 -2.49
N SER A 39 -4.32 -1.10 -2.80
CA SER A 39 -3.91 -0.72 -4.16
C SER A 39 -2.69 -1.51 -4.63
N ILE A 40 -1.72 -1.78 -3.75
CA ILE A 40 -0.56 -2.64 -4.01
C ILE A 40 -0.99 -4.11 -4.18
N ALA A 41 -1.94 -4.61 -3.40
CA ALA A 41 -2.44 -5.97 -3.56
C ALA A 41 -3.12 -6.20 -4.92
N MET A 42 -3.77 -5.18 -5.50
CA MET A 42 -4.33 -5.25 -6.85
C MET A 42 -3.27 -5.30 -7.96
N LEU A 43 -2.03 -4.91 -7.65
CA LEU A 43 -0.94 -4.85 -8.60
C LEU A 43 -0.20 -6.19 -8.81
N GLY A 44 -0.51 -7.20 -7.99
CA GLY A 44 -0.04 -8.58 -8.14
C GLY A 44 1.18 -8.95 -7.27
N SER A 45 1.64 -10.21 -7.41
CA SER A 45 2.76 -10.79 -6.67
C SER A 45 4.12 -10.39 -7.22
N CYS A 46 5.17 -10.45 -6.41
CA CYS A 46 6.54 -10.24 -6.88
C CYS A 46 6.95 -11.34 -7.87
N THR A 47 7.40 -10.97 -9.07
CA THR A 47 7.78 -11.96 -10.11
C THR A 47 9.13 -12.66 -9.85
N ILE A 48 9.84 -12.27 -8.78
CA ILE A 48 11.18 -12.78 -8.45
C ILE A 48 11.12 -13.69 -7.22
N CYS A 49 10.53 -13.23 -6.11
CA CYS A 49 10.39 -14.04 -4.89
C CYS A 49 9.03 -14.74 -4.76
N HIS A 50 8.06 -14.43 -5.64
CA HIS A 50 6.72 -14.99 -5.64
C HIS A 50 5.91 -14.74 -4.37
N ALA A 51 6.33 -13.79 -3.53
CA ALA A 51 5.49 -13.31 -2.44
C ALA A 51 4.31 -12.52 -3.01
N ASP A 52 3.12 -12.79 -2.50
CA ASP A 52 1.89 -12.06 -2.84
C ASP A 52 1.98 -10.60 -2.39
N GLU A 53 2.68 -10.34 -1.28
CA GLU A 53 2.95 -9.00 -0.79
C GLU A 53 4.25 -8.44 -1.40
N VAL A 54 4.12 -7.34 -2.15
CA VAL A 54 5.25 -6.65 -2.76
C VAL A 54 5.67 -5.47 -1.88
N VAL A 55 6.82 -5.61 -1.22
CA VAL A 55 7.42 -4.54 -0.41
C VAL A 55 8.19 -3.58 -1.30
N GLU A 56 7.87 -2.28 -1.20
CA GLU A 56 8.46 -1.21 -2.03
C GLU A 56 8.44 -1.58 -3.52
N PRO A 57 7.24 -1.65 -4.14
CA PRO A 57 7.08 -2.19 -5.49
C PRO A 57 7.92 -1.41 -6.50
N THR A 58 8.68 -2.15 -7.29
CA THR A 58 9.50 -1.61 -8.37
C THR A 58 8.79 -1.80 -9.70
N MET A 59 8.46 -0.70 -10.37
CA MET A 59 7.83 -0.69 -11.68
C MET A 59 8.84 -0.37 -12.79
N CYS A 60 8.74 -1.08 -13.92
CA CYS A 60 9.58 -0.80 -15.09
C CYS A 60 9.04 0.41 -15.87
N LYS A 61 9.90 1.36 -16.24
CA LYS A 61 9.53 2.52 -17.08
C LYS A 61 9.10 2.15 -18.51
N GLY A 62 9.64 1.07 -19.08
CA GLY A 62 9.32 0.63 -20.45
C GLY A 62 7.94 -0.02 -20.53
N CYS A 63 7.74 -1.14 -19.84
CA CYS A 63 6.48 -1.90 -19.91
C CYS A 63 5.41 -1.45 -18.91
N LYS A 64 5.71 -0.54 -17.98
CA LYS A 64 4.79 -0.06 -16.93
C LYS A 64 4.24 -1.16 -16.01
N ASN A 65 4.84 -2.35 -16.03
CA ASN A 65 4.49 -3.44 -15.13
C ASN A 65 5.34 -3.39 -13.86
N ILE A 66 4.75 -3.83 -12.76
CA ILE A 66 5.50 -4.12 -11.53
C ILE A 66 6.32 -5.38 -11.75
N VAL A 67 7.61 -5.23 -11.46
CA VAL A 67 8.58 -6.30 -11.56
C VAL A 67 8.61 -7.06 -10.24
N GLY A 68 8.62 -6.35 -9.11
CA GLY A 68 8.65 -6.99 -7.80
C GLY A 68 9.18 -6.08 -6.70
N CYS A 69 9.58 -6.66 -5.58
CA CYS A 69 10.09 -5.90 -4.44
C CYS A 69 11.41 -5.19 -4.80
N TYR A 70 11.64 -4.00 -4.23
CA TYR A 70 12.88 -3.25 -4.44
C TYR A 70 14.14 -4.09 -4.17
N SER A 71 14.16 -4.82 -3.06
CA SER A 71 15.30 -5.68 -2.68
C SER A 71 15.53 -6.82 -3.68
N CYS A 72 14.45 -7.41 -4.21
CA CYS A 72 14.51 -8.48 -5.19
C CYS A 72 15.05 -7.98 -6.54
N VAL A 73 14.54 -6.84 -7.01
CA VAL A 73 15.01 -6.21 -8.24
C VAL A 73 16.47 -5.74 -8.10
N SER A 74 16.84 -5.20 -6.95
CA SER A 74 18.22 -4.82 -6.63
C SER A 74 19.19 -6.00 -6.74
N ARG A 75 18.81 -7.16 -6.19
CA ARG A 75 19.61 -8.38 -6.29
C ARG A 75 19.71 -8.88 -7.72
N TRP A 76 18.58 -8.89 -8.44
CA TRP A 76 18.54 -9.27 -9.86
C TRP A 76 19.51 -8.43 -10.69
N MET A 77 19.45 -7.09 -10.58
CA MET A 77 20.34 -6.21 -11.34
C MET A 77 21.82 -6.42 -11.04
N ARG A 78 22.18 -6.75 -9.80
CA ARG A 78 23.57 -6.99 -9.41
C ARG A 78 24.10 -8.31 -9.97
N ALA A 79 23.24 -9.30 -10.16
CA ALA A 79 23.59 -10.61 -10.68
C ALA A 79 23.51 -10.69 -12.21
N ALA A 80 22.67 -9.88 -12.85
CA ALA A 80 22.47 -9.90 -14.30
C ALA A 80 23.71 -9.37 -15.04
N SER A 81 24.09 -10.05 -16.12
CA SER A 81 25.14 -9.60 -17.04
C SER A 81 24.77 -8.27 -17.72
N GLU A 82 23.49 -8.07 -17.97
CA GLU A 82 22.93 -6.87 -18.55
C GLU A 82 21.83 -6.30 -17.65
N ARG A 83 21.89 -4.99 -17.38
CA ARG A 83 20.89 -4.29 -16.57
C ARG A 83 19.64 -4.05 -17.41
N GLN A 84 18.75 -5.04 -17.45
CA GLN A 84 17.50 -4.99 -18.21
C GLN A 84 16.31 -5.48 -17.38
N CYS A 85 15.13 -5.01 -17.76
CA CYS A 85 13.87 -5.49 -17.21
C CYS A 85 13.69 -6.99 -17.51
N PRO A 86 13.43 -7.84 -16.51
CA PRO A 86 13.20 -9.26 -16.74
C PRO A 86 11.92 -9.55 -17.52
N LEU A 87 10.96 -8.62 -17.53
CA LEU A 87 9.66 -8.79 -18.20
C LEU A 87 9.69 -8.36 -19.67
N CYS A 88 10.35 -7.24 -19.98
CA CYS A 88 10.29 -6.62 -21.31
C CYS A 88 11.64 -6.30 -21.94
N ARG A 89 12.75 -6.62 -21.24
CA ARG A 89 14.13 -6.40 -21.70
C ARG A 89 14.54 -4.93 -21.93
N GLU A 90 13.71 -3.98 -21.51
CA GLU A 90 14.06 -2.56 -21.51
C GLU A 90 15.34 -2.33 -20.69
N ARG A 91 16.27 -1.53 -21.20
CA ARG A 91 17.53 -1.27 -20.52
C ARG A 91 17.32 -0.35 -19.33
N TRP A 92 17.85 -0.74 -18.18
CA TRP A 92 17.80 0.07 -16.97
C TRP A 92 19.04 0.97 -16.83
N PRO A 93 18.86 2.20 -16.32
CA PRO A 93 19.97 3.09 -15.99
C PRO A 93 20.82 2.52 -14.84
N GLU A 94 21.98 3.12 -14.59
CA GLU A 94 22.92 2.57 -13.61
C GLU A 94 22.37 2.49 -12.18
N SER A 95 21.47 3.40 -11.81
CA SER A 95 20.76 3.39 -10.52
C SER A 95 19.31 2.95 -10.68
N LEU A 96 18.79 2.21 -9.70
CA LEU A 96 17.35 1.91 -9.62
C LEU A 96 16.53 3.18 -9.49
N ASP A 97 17.05 4.23 -8.87
CA ASP A 97 16.35 5.53 -8.79
C ASP A 97 15.98 6.09 -10.17
N GLY A 98 16.77 5.77 -11.21
CA GLY A 98 16.44 6.09 -12.60
C GLY A 98 15.43 5.14 -13.24
N ALA A 99 15.23 3.94 -12.71
CA ALA A 99 14.30 2.91 -13.20
C ALA A 99 12.95 2.90 -12.46
N LEU A 100 12.91 3.44 -11.24
CA LEU A 100 11.77 3.43 -10.34
C LEU A 100 10.75 4.50 -10.73
N ILE A 101 9.55 4.08 -11.09
CA ILE A 101 8.36 4.89 -10.87
C ILE A 101 7.66 4.24 -9.68
N VAL A 102 7.26 5.08 -8.74
CA VAL A 102 6.53 4.78 -7.50
C VAL A 102 7.36 4.29 -6.30
N ARG A 103 7.90 5.25 -5.54
CA ARG A 103 7.88 5.15 -4.08
C ARG A 103 6.47 5.52 -3.65
N LEU A 104 5.61 4.55 -3.34
CA LEU A 104 4.41 4.82 -2.53
C LEU A 104 4.94 5.01 -1.11
N VAL A 105 5.24 6.27 -0.76
CA VAL A 105 5.40 6.70 0.63
C VAL A 105 4.02 7.07 1.15
#